data_AF-A0A356P6L0-F1
#
_entry.id   AF-A0A356P6L0-F1
#
_cell.length_a   1.000
_cell.length_b   1.000
_cell.length_c   1.000
_cell.angle_alpha   90.00
_cell.angle_beta   90.00
_cell.angle_gamma   90.00
#
_symmetry.space_group_name_H-M   'P 1'
#
loop_
_entity.id
_entity.type
_entity.pdbx_description
1 polymer ?
#
loop_
_entity_poly.entity_id
_entity_poly.type
_entity_poly.pdbx_seq_one_letter_code
_entity_poly.pdbx_strand_id
1 'polypeptide(L)'
;MSQTLRSVHEDKSTAIDLYNDDCVQVLKRIEDNSVDLVVTDPPYNLGNFMRDRQTNLKKMRSNFFGSAGWDDLEYTEWVERMDEFFKESARVLSKGGSMIIFMAIIKVESIISIAQKHGFYYKTTGIWHKLNPMPRNMNLHFVNSTEAWIYFTYKVKTSTFNNNGKVLHEHRPFGAS
;
A
#
# COMPACT_ATOMS: atom_id res chain seq x y z
N MET A 1 35.96 -1.42 19.48
CA MET A 1 36.48 -2.73 19.04
C MET A 1 35.52 -3.79 19.55
N SER A 2 34.57 -4.22 18.73
CA SER A 2 33.70 -5.36 19.04
C SER A 2 33.63 -6.23 17.79
N GLN A 3 33.83 -7.51 18.02
CA GLN A 3 34.35 -8.49 17.08
C GLN A 3 33.31 -8.95 16.06
N THR A 4 33.79 -9.11 14.83
CA THR A 4 33.18 -9.85 13.73
C THR A 4 32.94 -11.30 14.14
N LEU A 5 31.70 -11.78 14.04
CA LEU A 5 31.41 -13.21 13.98
C LEU A 5 31.08 -13.58 12.54
N ARG A 6 32.06 -14.16 11.85
CA ARG A 6 31.85 -14.93 10.62
C ARG A 6 31.37 -16.33 11.04
N SER A 7 30.17 -16.70 10.61
CA SER A 7 29.75 -18.09 10.53
C SER A 7 29.65 -18.46 9.05
N VAL A 8 30.45 -19.42 8.63
CA VAL A 8 30.41 -20.04 7.31
C VAL A 8 29.30 -21.10 7.34
N HIS A 9 28.16 -20.78 6.73
CA HIS A 9 27.20 -21.74 6.17
C HIS A 9 26.49 -21.05 5.01
N GLU A 10 26.86 -21.45 3.79
CA GLU A 10 26.23 -21.03 2.55
C GLU A 10 24.99 -21.91 2.34
N ASP A 11 23.91 -21.55 3.02
CA ASP A 11 22.57 -21.98 2.65
C ASP A 11 21.94 -20.78 1.94
N LYS A 12 21.35 -20.95 0.75
CA LYS A 12 20.58 -19.88 0.09
C LYS A 12 19.25 -19.69 0.82
N SER A 13 19.30 -19.49 2.14
CA SER A 13 18.18 -19.04 2.94
C SER A 13 17.77 -17.69 2.38
N THR A 14 16.49 -17.55 2.05
CA THR A 14 15.89 -16.24 1.78
C THR A 14 16.16 -15.37 3.00
N ALA A 15 17.13 -14.44 2.89
CA ALA A 15 17.45 -13.54 3.99
C ALA A 15 16.22 -12.67 4.24
N ILE A 16 15.70 -12.69 5.47
CA ILE A 16 14.58 -11.87 5.90
C ILE A 16 15.15 -10.76 6.77
N ASP A 17 15.09 -9.53 6.26
CA ASP A 17 15.43 -8.34 7.02
C ASP A 17 14.15 -7.69 7.55
N LEU A 18 14.09 -7.49 8.87
CA LEU A 18 12.97 -6.84 9.54
C LEU A 18 13.44 -5.56 10.24
N TYR A 19 12.74 -4.46 9.98
CA TYR A 19 13.04 -3.15 10.54
C TYR A 19 11.87 -2.65 11.38
N ASN A 20 12.17 -2.11 12.56
CA ASN A 20 11.22 -1.38 13.40
C ASN A 20 11.62 0.10 13.39
N ASP A 21 11.12 0.84 12.40
CA ASP A 21 11.49 2.22 12.15
C ASP A 21 10.47 2.86 11.18
N ASP A 22 10.61 4.16 10.93
CA ASP A 22 9.88 4.85 9.87
C ASP A 22 10.23 4.27 8.49
N CYS A 23 9.20 3.95 7.68
CA CYS A 23 9.41 3.23 6.42
C CYS A 23 10.24 4.02 5.41
N VAL A 24 10.13 5.35 5.37
CA VAL A 24 10.91 6.19 4.47
C VAL A 24 12.37 6.23 4.93
N GLN A 25 12.62 6.28 6.25
CA GLN A 25 13.99 6.19 6.78
C GLN A 25 14.64 4.83 6.49
N VAL A 26 13.87 3.74 6.53
CA VAL A 26 14.36 2.40 6.13
C VAL A 26 14.64 2.36 4.63
N LEU A 27 13.72 2.85 3.79
CA LEU A 27 13.93 2.87 2.34
C LEU A 27 15.24 3.58 1.99
N LYS A 28 15.56 4.72 2.62
CA LYS A 28 16.83 5.46 2.44
C LYS A 28 18.10 4.64 2.70
N ARG A 29 18.01 3.55 3.48
CA ARG A 29 19.14 2.64 3.78
C ARG A 29 19.27 1.50 2.77
N ILE A 30 18.23 1.22 2.00
CA ILE A 30 18.21 0.19 0.96
C ILE A 30 18.93 0.72 -0.28
N GLU A 31 19.72 -0.14 -0.94
CA GLU A 31 20.46 0.20 -2.15
C GLU A 31 19.55 0.60 -3.32
N ASP A 32 20.03 1.50 -4.18
CA ASP A 32 19.34 1.89 -5.41
C ASP A 32 19.17 0.67 -6.34
N ASN A 33 18.03 0.58 -7.04
CA ASN A 33 17.76 -0.47 -8.04
C ASN A 33 18.02 -1.91 -7.53
N SER A 34 17.62 -2.19 -6.29
CA SER A 34 17.83 -3.48 -5.62
C SER A 34 16.54 -4.25 -5.33
N VAL A 35 15.38 -3.60 -5.47
CA VAL A 35 14.06 -4.17 -5.17
C VAL A 35 13.30 -4.48 -6.46
N ASP A 36 12.74 -5.68 -6.58
CA ASP A 36 11.93 -6.08 -7.74
C ASP A 36 10.43 -5.80 -7.57
N LEU A 37 9.93 -5.88 -6.34
CA LEU A 37 8.51 -5.73 -6.01
C LEU A 37 8.34 -5.00 -4.67
N VAL A 38 7.53 -3.94 -4.68
CA VAL A 38 7.00 -3.31 -3.47
C VAL A 38 5.53 -3.65 -3.31
N VAL A 39 5.15 -4.19 -2.15
CA VAL A 39 3.74 -4.37 -1.76
C VAL A 39 3.51 -3.58 -0.48
N THR A 40 2.55 -2.66 -0.48
CA THR A 40 2.34 -1.75 0.64
C THR A 40 0.86 -1.44 0.90
N ASP A 41 0.54 -1.16 2.15
CA ASP A 41 -0.78 -0.72 2.63
C ASP A 41 -0.57 0.51 3.54
N PRO A 42 -0.28 1.69 2.96
CA PRO A 42 0.02 2.89 3.74
C PRO A 42 -1.25 3.49 4.37
N PRO A 43 -1.15 4.43 5.33
CA PRO A 43 -2.31 5.11 5.90
C PRO A 43 -3.15 5.84 4.84
N TYR A 44 -4.49 5.73 4.91
CA TYR A 44 -5.41 6.22 3.85
C TYR A 44 -5.83 7.69 4.04
N ASN A 45 -5.48 8.30 5.18
CA ASN A 45 -5.92 9.61 5.62
C ASN A 45 -7.44 9.80 5.51
N LEU A 46 -8.18 8.91 6.18
CA LEU A 46 -9.63 8.92 6.25
C LEU A 46 -10.16 9.43 7.59
N GLY A 47 -9.31 9.56 8.62
CA GLY A 47 -9.71 9.99 9.97
C GLY A 47 -10.51 11.29 9.97
N ASN A 48 -9.92 12.37 9.45
CA ASN A 48 -10.57 13.68 9.36
C ASN A 48 -11.82 13.65 8.46
N PHE A 49 -11.73 13.02 7.28
CA PHE A 49 -12.87 12.88 6.36
C PHE A 49 -14.07 12.15 7.02
N MET A 50 -13.81 11.13 7.85
CA MET A 50 -14.85 10.40 8.55
C MET A 50 -15.43 11.20 9.73
N ARG A 51 -14.63 12.02 10.40
CA ARG A 51 -15.08 12.91 11.49
C ARG A 51 -16.00 14.01 10.96
N ASP A 52 -15.64 14.63 9.84
CA ASP A 52 -16.43 15.69 9.22
C ASP A 52 -17.78 15.21 8.68
N ARG A 53 -17.87 13.94 8.24
CA ARG A 53 -19.14 13.38 7.76
C ARG A 53 -20.20 13.19 8.85
N GLN A 54 -19.91 13.46 10.13
CA GLN A 54 -20.84 13.38 11.26
C GLN A 54 -21.77 12.15 11.23
N THR A 55 -21.30 11.01 10.70
CA THR A 55 -22.05 9.78 10.85
C THR A 55 -22.08 9.51 12.35
N ASN A 56 -23.26 9.35 12.96
CA ASN A 56 -23.46 9.20 14.41
C ASN A 56 -22.70 7.98 14.97
N LEU A 57 -21.38 8.08 15.06
CA LEU A 57 -20.43 7.04 15.44
C LEU A 57 -20.44 6.95 16.96
N LYS A 58 -21.51 6.40 17.52
CA LYS A 58 -21.45 5.88 18.89
C LYS A 58 -20.31 4.84 18.91
N LYS A 59 -19.26 5.12 19.69
CA LYS A 59 -18.14 4.19 19.95
C LYS A 59 -18.72 2.84 20.42
N MET A 60 -18.69 1.83 19.55
CA MET A 60 -19.11 0.47 19.90
C MET A 60 -17.98 -0.41 20.45
N ARG A 61 -16.71 -0.03 20.30
CA ARG A 61 -15.54 -0.73 20.88
C ARG A 61 -14.44 0.25 21.27
N SER A 62 -13.67 -0.10 22.30
CA SER A 62 -12.53 0.67 22.81
C SER A 62 -11.40 0.85 21.78
N ASN A 63 -11.23 -0.11 20.86
CA ASN A 63 -10.13 -0.14 19.87
C ASN A 63 -10.55 0.45 18.51
N PHE A 64 -11.28 1.55 18.52
CA PHE A 64 -11.79 2.17 17.29
C PHE A 64 -10.65 2.85 16.51
N PHE A 65 -10.42 2.42 15.26
CA PHE A 65 -9.35 2.91 14.37
C PHE A 65 -9.31 4.44 14.23
N GLY A 66 -10.45 5.12 14.22
CA GLY A 66 -10.53 6.59 14.15
C GLY A 66 -10.13 7.34 15.42
N SER A 67 -9.56 6.66 16.43
CA SER A 67 -9.08 7.29 17.68
C SER A 67 -7.56 7.18 17.87
N ALA A 68 -6.85 6.55 16.94
CA ALA A 68 -5.42 6.30 17.11
C ALA A 68 -4.55 7.53 16.77
N GLY A 69 -5.09 8.59 16.16
CA GLY A 69 -4.39 9.85 15.87
C GLY A 69 -3.36 9.78 14.74
N TRP A 70 -3.06 8.59 14.22
CA TRP A 70 -2.08 8.39 13.13
C TRP A 70 -2.65 8.63 11.72
N ASP A 71 -3.97 8.80 11.57
CA ASP A 71 -4.67 8.94 10.27
C ASP A 71 -5.47 10.26 10.17
N ASP A 72 -5.06 11.27 10.94
CA ASP A 72 -5.69 12.59 11.06
C ASP A 72 -4.82 13.70 10.42
N LEU A 73 -3.99 13.35 9.42
CA LEU A 73 -3.15 14.34 8.75
C LEU A 73 -4.00 15.30 7.90
N GLU A 74 -3.57 16.55 7.82
CA GLU A 74 -4.09 17.44 6.79
C GLU A 74 -3.80 16.84 5.41
N TYR A 75 -4.72 17.04 4.46
CA TYR A 75 -4.59 16.40 3.15
C TYR A 75 -3.26 16.73 2.46
N THR A 76 -2.79 17.97 2.59
CA THR A 76 -1.50 18.42 2.07
C THR A 76 -0.33 17.67 2.69
N GLU A 77 -0.33 17.47 4.01
CA GLU A 77 0.72 16.71 4.69
C GLU A 77 0.72 15.25 4.25
N TRP A 78 -0.46 14.63 4.12
CA TRP A 78 -0.53 13.26 3.59
C TRP A 78 0.04 13.15 2.17
N VAL A 79 -0.26 14.12 1.29
CA VAL A 79 0.31 14.17 -0.06
C VAL A 79 1.83 14.29 0.00
N GLU A 80 2.39 15.12 0.87
CA GLU A 80 3.84 15.26 1.04
C GLU A 80 4.50 13.97 1.52
N ARG A 81 3.89 13.27 2.49
CA ARG A 81 4.39 11.97 2.98
C ARG A 81 4.34 10.91 1.89
N MET A 82 3.26 10.86 1.11
CA MET A 82 3.15 9.94 -0.02
C MET A 82 4.15 10.30 -1.12
N ASP A 83 4.40 11.59 -1.39
CA ASP A 83 5.42 12.03 -2.35
C ASP A 83 6.82 11.56 -1.95
N GLU A 84 7.18 11.68 -0.67
CA GLU A 84 8.47 11.20 -0.16
C GLU A 84 8.57 9.67 -0.25
N PHE A 85 7.49 8.95 0.11
CA PHE A 85 7.43 7.49 -0.02
C PHE A 85 7.61 7.03 -1.48
N PHE A 86 6.91 7.65 -2.43
CA PHE A 86 7.03 7.29 -3.85
C PHE A 86 8.41 7.64 -4.42
N LYS A 87 9.00 8.75 -3.97
CA LYS A 87 10.37 9.14 -4.33
C LYS A 87 11.38 8.07 -3.92
N GLU A 88 11.36 7.65 -2.66
CA GLU A 88 12.30 6.64 -2.17
C GLU A 88 12.00 5.25 -2.75
N SER A 89 10.73 4.92 -2.96
CA SER A 89 10.33 3.67 -3.65
C SER A 89 10.86 3.63 -5.08
N ALA A 90 10.81 4.74 -5.81
CA ALA A 90 11.36 4.84 -7.17
C ALA A 90 12.88 4.72 -7.21
N ARG A 91 13.59 5.10 -6.13
CA ARG A 91 15.04 4.95 -6.03
C ARG A 91 15.44 3.48 -5.84
N VAL A 92 14.75 2.77 -4.94
CA VAL A 92 15.09 1.38 -4.60
C VAL A 92 14.60 0.37 -5.64
N LEU A 93 13.50 0.67 -6.35
CA LEU A 93 12.95 -0.24 -7.36
C LEU A 93 13.85 -0.31 -8.60
N SER A 94 14.16 -1.53 -9.01
CA SER A 94 14.78 -1.82 -10.30
C SER A 94 13.88 -1.38 -11.46
N LYS A 95 14.46 -0.88 -12.55
CA LYS A 95 13.70 -0.61 -13.79
C LYS A 95 12.99 -1.88 -14.24
N GLY A 96 11.68 -1.82 -14.46
CA GLY A 96 10.87 -3.01 -14.74
C GLY A 96 10.27 -3.69 -13.51
N GLY A 97 10.66 -3.27 -12.31
CA GLY A 97 10.03 -3.66 -11.06
C GLY A 97 8.59 -3.15 -10.94
N SER A 98 7.90 -3.71 -9.96
CA SER A 98 6.45 -3.56 -9.79
C SER A 98 6.12 -2.98 -8.42
N MET A 99 5.01 -2.25 -8.33
CA MET A 99 4.43 -1.82 -7.05
C MET A 99 2.95 -2.16 -7.00
N ILE A 100 2.51 -2.75 -5.88
CA ILE A 100 1.11 -2.92 -5.54
C ILE A 100 0.84 -2.12 -4.26
N ILE A 101 -0.07 -1.16 -4.33
CA ILE A 101 -0.48 -0.33 -3.20
C ILE A 101 -1.96 -0.52 -2.92
N PHE A 102 -2.31 -0.86 -1.69
CA PHE A 102 -3.68 -0.88 -1.20
C PHE A 102 -4.09 0.53 -0.76
N MET A 103 -5.32 0.92 -1.08
CA MET A 103 -5.80 2.27 -0.81
C MET A 103 -7.34 2.34 -0.78
N ALA A 104 -7.86 3.33 -0.08
CA ALA A 104 -9.27 3.72 -0.20
C ALA A 104 -9.59 4.16 -1.64
N ILE A 105 -10.74 3.73 -2.17
CA ILE A 105 -11.18 4.06 -3.53
C ILE A 105 -11.14 5.58 -3.80
N ILE A 106 -11.52 6.39 -2.81
CA ILE A 106 -11.56 7.85 -2.93
C ILE A 106 -10.18 8.52 -3.03
N LYS A 107 -9.09 7.78 -2.76
CA LYS A 107 -7.69 8.28 -2.85
C LYS A 107 -6.95 7.71 -4.06
N VAL A 108 -7.57 6.84 -4.86
CA VAL A 108 -6.93 6.18 -6.00
C VAL A 108 -6.38 7.20 -7.00
N GLU A 109 -7.15 8.23 -7.33
CA GLU A 109 -6.73 9.26 -8.29
C GLU A 109 -5.51 10.06 -7.78
N SER A 110 -5.53 10.46 -6.50
CA SER A 110 -4.39 11.12 -5.85
C SER A 110 -3.13 10.25 -5.89
N ILE A 111 -3.25 8.96 -5.56
CA ILE A 111 -2.12 8.01 -5.59
C ILE A 111 -1.57 7.84 -7.02
N ILE A 112 -2.44 7.70 -8.02
CA ILE A 112 -2.00 7.60 -9.42
C ILE A 112 -1.21 8.84 -9.83
N SER A 113 -1.71 10.04 -9.48
CA SER A 113 -1.05 11.31 -9.80
C SER A 113 0.34 11.40 -9.16
N ILE A 114 0.46 11.09 -7.86
CA ILE A 114 1.73 11.11 -7.14
C ILE A 114 2.70 10.07 -7.72
N ALA A 115 2.24 8.84 -7.97
CA ALA A 115 3.08 7.78 -8.52
C ALA A 115 3.64 8.16 -9.91
N GLN A 116 2.81 8.74 -10.78
CA GLN A 116 3.24 9.14 -12.13
C GLN A 116 4.34 10.20 -12.11
N LYS A 117 4.32 11.14 -11.16
CA LYS A 117 5.40 12.13 -10.95
C LYS A 117 6.77 11.48 -10.74
N HIS A 118 6.80 10.30 -10.11
CA HIS A 118 8.03 9.55 -9.80
C HIS A 118 8.38 8.46 -10.83
N GLY A 119 7.72 8.46 -12.00
CA GLY A 119 8.07 7.56 -13.11
C GLY A 119 7.40 6.18 -13.05
N PHE A 120 6.37 6.02 -12.20
CA PHE A 120 5.52 4.84 -12.22
C PHE A 120 4.49 4.93 -13.34
N TYR A 121 4.30 3.82 -14.04
CA TYR A 121 3.25 3.66 -15.04
C TYR A 121 2.07 2.90 -14.41
N TYR A 122 0.90 3.53 -14.42
CA TYR A 122 -0.35 2.92 -13.97
C TYR A 122 -0.76 1.78 -14.92
N LYS A 123 -0.96 0.58 -14.36
CA LYS A 123 -1.43 -0.59 -15.11
C LYS A 123 -2.93 -0.77 -14.97
N THR A 124 -3.39 -0.88 -13.72
CA THR A 124 -4.78 -1.17 -13.40
C THR A 124 -5.08 -0.88 -11.94
N THR A 125 -6.35 -0.73 -11.63
CA THR A 125 -6.91 -0.74 -10.29
C THR A 125 -7.79 -1.97 -10.18
N GLY A 126 -7.56 -2.81 -9.19
CA GLY A 126 -8.47 -3.90 -8.87
C GLY A 126 -9.20 -3.65 -7.56
N ILE A 127 -10.25 -4.44 -7.34
CA ILE A 127 -11.14 -4.29 -6.18
C ILE A 127 -11.04 -5.53 -5.30
N TRP A 128 -10.63 -5.28 -4.06
CA TRP A 128 -10.77 -6.23 -2.98
C TRP A 128 -12.16 -6.11 -2.35
N HIS A 129 -13.03 -7.09 -2.62
CA HIS A 129 -14.36 -7.17 -2.01
C HIS A 129 -14.32 -8.03 -0.74
N LYS A 130 -14.63 -7.41 0.39
CA LYS A 130 -14.73 -8.02 1.72
C LYS A 130 -16.12 -8.62 1.88
N LEU A 131 -16.19 -9.96 1.99
CA LEU A 131 -17.47 -10.67 2.08
C LEU A 131 -18.20 -10.48 3.42
N ASN A 132 -17.47 -10.16 4.49
CA ASN A 132 -18.02 -10.00 5.84
C ASN A 132 -17.76 -8.57 6.37
N PRO A 133 -18.28 -7.51 5.69
CA PRO A 133 -18.08 -6.16 6.15
C PRO A 133 -18.86 -5.96 7.45
N MET A 134 -18.32 -5.17 8.38
CA MET A 134 -19.00 -4.90 9.62
C MET A 134 -20.31 -4.14 9.34
N PRO A 135 -21.46 -4.61 9.85
CA PRO A 135 -22.78 -4.01 9.58
C PRO A 135 -22.95 -2.69 10.33
N ARG A 136 -22.32 -1.62 9.84
CA ARG A 136 -22.40 -0.26 10.40
C ARG A 136 -23.35 0.60 9.58
N ASN A 137 -24.21 1.36 10.28
CA ASN A 137 -25.10 2.37 9.67
C ASN A 137 -25.88 1.85 8.45
N MET A 138 -26.23 0.55 8.43
CA MET A 138 -26.80 -0.11 7.24
C MET A 138 -28.11 0.51 6.77
N ASN A 139 -28.84 1.16 7.69
CA ASN A 139 -30.11 1.82 7.40
C ASN A 139 -29.96 3.29 7.00
N LEU A 140 -28.72 3.81 6.96
CA LEU A 140 -28.41 5.20 6.65
C LEU A 140 -27.66 5.36 5.33
N HIS A 141 -26.86 4.37 4.93
CA HIS A 141 -26.07 4.37 3.69
C HIS A 141 -25.53 2.97 3.40
N PHE A 142 -25.00 2.78 2.20
CA PHE A 142 -24.28 1.58 1.81
C PHE A 142 -23.12 1.28 2.77
N VAL A 143 -22.98 0.01 3.13
CA VAL A 143 -21.84 -0.49 3.90
C VAL A 143 -20.62 -0.54 2.98
N ASN A 144 -19.53 0.11 3.39
CA ASN A 144 -18.27 0.02 2.66
C ASN A 144 -17.70 -1.41 2.84
N SER A 145 -17.67 -2.17 1.75
CA SER A 145 -17.15 -3.55 1.70
C SER A 145 -16.00 -3.71 0.71
N THR A 146 -15.48 -2.62 0.16
CA THR A 146 -14.50 -2.65 -0.92
C THR A 146 -13.29 -1.79 -0.61
N GLU A 147 -12.12 -2.32 -0.95
CA GLU A 147 -10.85 -1.60 -1.01
C GLU A 147 -10.27 -1.72 -2.41
N ALA A 148 -9.46 -0.74 -2.80
CA ALA A 148 -8.75 -0.78 -4.07
C ALA A 148 -7.32 -1.26 -3.83
N TRP A 149 -6.78 -2.00 -4.81
CA TRP A 149 -5.35 -2.14 -4.98
C TRP A 149 -4.98 -1.56 -6.34
N ILE A 150 -3.85 -0.87 -6.39
CA ILE A 150 -3.37 -0.21 -7.60
C ILE A 150 -2.05 -0.86 -7.99
N TYR A 151 -1.95 -1.25 -9.26
CA TYR A 151 -0.75 -1.88 -9.79
C TYR A 151 0.01 -0.91 -10.70
N PHE A 152 1.29 -0.74 -10.41
CA PHE A 152 2.22 0.08 -11.17
C PHE A 152 3.43 -0.73 -11.65
N THR A 153 3.99 -0.29 -12.76
CA THR A 153 5.30 -0.73 -13.25
C THR A 153 6.26 0.46 -13.32
N TYR A 154 7.51 0.26 -12.93
CA TYR A 154 8.48 1.37 -12.86
C TYR A 154 9.22 1.57 -14.19
N LYS A 155 9.10 2.79 -14.78
CA LYS A 155 9.77 3.24 -16.02
C LYS A 155 9.56 2.39 -17.28
N VAL A 156 8.68 1.41 -17.23
CA VAL A 156 8.29 0.56 -18.35
C VAL A 156 6.78 0.37 -18.36
N LYS A 157 6.20 0.01 -19.51
CA LYS A 157 4.76 -0.28 -19.64
C LYS A 157 4.42 -1.77 -19.44
N THR A 158 5.44 -2.62 -19.59
CA THR A 158 5.37 -4.08 -19.50
C THR A 158 6.49 -4.56 -18.59
N SER A 159 6.14 -5.32 -17.57
CA SER A 159 7.05 -5.93 -16.59
C SER A 159 6.77 -7.44 -16.50
N THR A 160 7.52 -8.13 -15.65
CA THR A 160 7.27 -9.52 -15.27
C THR A 160 5.83 -9.71 -14.80
N PHE A 161 5.09 -10.60 -15.46
CA PHE A 161 3.72 -10.97 -15.09
C PHE A 161 3.53 -12.48 -15.27
N ASN A 162 3.67 -13.22 -14.17
CA ASN A 162 3.76 -14.69 -14.17
C ASN A 162 2.37 -15.35 -14.20
N ASN A 163 1.60 -15.14 -15.28
CA ASN A 163 0.26 -15.71 -15.42
C ASN A 163 0.22 -17.03 -16.20
N ASN A 164 1.33 -17.50 -16.75
CA ASN A 164 1.41 -18.73 -17.57
C ASN A 164 0.35 -18.76 -18.69
N GLY A 165 0.09 -17.62 -19.32
CA GLY A 165 -0.91 -17.48 -20.39
C GLY A 165 -2.37 -17.50 -19.92
N LYS A 166 -2.64 -17.58 -18.62
CA LYS A 166 -3.99 -17.57 -18.06
C LYS A 166 -4.55 -16.15 -18.00
N VAL A 167 -5.83 -16.00 -18.34
CA VAL A 167 -6.56 -14.76 -18.11
C VAL A 167 -6.77 -14.59 -16.60
N LEU A 168 -6.40 -13.43 -16.07
CA LEU A 168 -6.60 -13.05 -14.68
C LEU A 168 -7.42 -11.77 -14.64
N HIS A 169 -8.50 -11.78 -13.88
CA HIS A 169 -9.34 -10.60 -13.66
C HIS A 169 -8.83 -9.81 -12.45
N GLU A 170 -8.97 -8.49 -12.53
CA GLU A 170 -8.67 -7.51 -11.49
C GLU A 170 -9.61 -7.62 -10.27
N HIS A 171 -10.68 -8.40 -10.42
CA HIS A 171 -11.56 -8.81 -9.35
C HIS A 171 -11.48 -10.33 -9.17
N ARG A 172 -11.08 -10.78 -7.97
CA ARG A 172 -11.15 -12.19 -7.59
C ARG A 172 -12.26 -12.38 -6.54
N PRO A 173 -13.34 -13.10 -6.87
CA PRO A 173 -14.30 -13.53 -5.85
C PRO A 173 -13.60 -14.47 -4.87
N PHE A 174 -13.77 -14.24 -3.57
CA PHE A 174 -13.37 -15.24 -2.57
C PHE A 174 -14.13 -16.55 -2.85
N GLY A 175 -13.39 -17.66 -2.96
CA GLY A 175 -13.97 -19.00 -3.13
C GLY A 175 -14.02 -19.55 -4.56
N ALA A 176 -13.57 -18.80 -5.57
CA ALA A 176 -13.36 -19.36 -6.90
C ALA A 176 -11.99 -20.07 -6.96
N SER A 177 -12.03 -21.40 -6.74
CA SER A 177 -10.93 -22.34 -7.05
C SER A 177 -10.71 -22.44 -8.55
#